data_AF-A0ABD4QA96-F1
#
_entry.id   AF-A0ABD4QA96-F1
#
_cell.length_a   1.000
_cell.length_b   1.000
_cell.length_c   1.000
_cell.angle_alpha   90.00
_cell.angle_beta   90.00
_cell.angle_gamma   90.00
#
_symmetry.space_group_name_H-M   'P 1'
#
loop_
_entity.id
_entity.type
_entity.pdbx_description
1 polymer ?
#
loop_
_entity_poly.entity_id
_entity_poly.type
_entity_poly.pdbx_seq_one_letter_code
_entity_poly.pdbx_strand_id
1 'polypeptide(L)' 'PVPDVLVVTAPSRLHALLDGAPALPPESVPPVVAIGASTASACRALNLRYVQADSPSPQDLARAAASLI' A
#
# COMPACT_ATOMS: atom_id res chain seq x y z
N PRO A 1 8.65 2.78 -15.54
CA PRO A 1 8.40 1.50 -14.83
C PRO A 1 7.28 1.68 -13.80
N VAL A 2 6.21 0.90 -13.91
CA VAL A 2 5.15 0.85 -12.89
C VAL A 2 5.56 -0.21 -11.86
N PRO A 3 5.54 0.09 -10.55
CA PRO A 3 5.87 -0.90 -9.54
C PRO A 3 4.74 -1.94 -9.43
N ASP A 4 5.10 -3.21 -9.24
CA ASP A 4 4.12 -4.29 -9.05
C ASP A 4 3.39 -4.19 -7.71
N VAL A 5 4.08 -3.67 -6.68
CA VAL A 5 3.57 -3.52 -5.31
C VAL A 5 4.08 -2.20 -4.71
N LEU A 6 3.24 -1.55 -3.90
CA LEU A 6 3.59 -0.35 -3.15
C LEU A 6 3.67 -0.63 -1.65
N VAL A 7 4.82 -0.37 -1.02
CA VAL A 7 4.96 -0.46 0.44
C VAL A 7 4.70 0.92 1.07
N VAL A 8 3.73 0.98 1.99
CA VAL A 8 3.32 2.23 2.63
C VAL A 8 3.50 2.16 4.15
N THR A 9 4.26 3.12 4.67
CA THR A 9 4.64 3.16 6.10
C THR A 9 3.75 4.05 6.96
N ALA A 10 2.87 4.85 6.38
CA ALA A 10 1.93 5.70 7.12
C ALA A 10 0.74 6.12 6.25
N PRO A 11 -0.44 6.38 6.84
CA PRO A 11 -1.59 6.93 6.11
C PRO A 11 -1.28 8.23 5.36
N SER A 12 -0.52 9.14 5.99
CA SER A 12 -0.14 10.42 5.38
C SER A 12 0.69 10.25 4.10
N ARG A 13 1.56 9.24 4.04
CA ARG A 13 2.35 8.92 2.84
C ARG A 13 1.49 8.34 1.71
N LEU A 14 0.42 7.61 2.05
CA LEU A 14 -0.56 7.15 1.07
C LEU A 14 -1.29 8.33 0.43
N HIS A 15 -1.83 9.22 1.25
CA HIS A 15 -2.55 10.41 0.77
C HIS A 15 -1.64 11.30 -0.09
N ALA A 16 -0.44 11.61 0.38
CA ALA A 16 0.51 12.43 -0.38
C ALA A 16 0.89 11.81 -1.73
N LEU A 17 0.98 10.47 -1.82
CA LEU A 17 1.25 9.78 -3.07
C LEU A 17 0.06 9.92 -4.04
N LEU A 18 -1.17 9.75 -3.56
CA LEU A 18 -2.37 9.85 -4.39
C LEU A 18 -2.64 11.29 -4.83
N ASP A 19 -2.41 12.27 -3.95
CA ASP A 19 -2.52 13.69 -4.26
C ASP A 19 -1.45 14.14 -5.27
N GLY A 20 -0.24 13.57 -5.18
CA GLY A 20 0.89 13.87 -6.05
C GLY A 20 0.93 13.08 -7.37
N ALA A 21 0.11 12.05 -7.52
CA ALA A 21 -0.02 11.25 -8.74
C ALA A 21 -1.27 11.71 -9.52
N PRO A 22 -1.14 12.60 -10.52
CA PRO A 22 -2.30 13.08 -11.25
C PRO A 22 -2.94 11.90 -12.01
N ALA A 23 -4.14 11.54 -11.57
CA ALA A 23 -5.09 10.66 -12.26
C ALA A 23 -4.60 9.23 -12.55
N LEU A 24 -4.07 8.52 -11.56
CA LEU A 24 -4.21 7.05 -11.57
C LEU A 24 -5.62 6.73 -11.06
N PRO A 25 -6.49 6.11 -11.89
CA PRO A 25 -7.70 5.50 -11.38
C PRO A 25 -7.37 4.58 -10.19
N PRO A 26 -8.23 4.42 -9.18
CA PRO A 26 -7.99 3.51 -8.06
C PRO A 26 -7.60 2.09 -8.51
N GLU A 27 -8.13 1.62 -9.66
CA GLU A 27 -7.76 0.35 -10.28
C GLU A 27 -6.33 0.29 -10.84
N SER A 28 -5.73 1.45 -11.12
CA SER A 28 -4.35 1.59 -11.60
C SER A 28 -3.33 1.76 -10.48
N VAL A 29 -3.80 1.90 -9.23
CA VAL A 29 -2.92 1.90 -8.06
C VAL A 29 -2.45 0.45 -7.83
N PRO A 30 -1.13 0.19 -7.79
CA PRO A 30 -0.61 -1.14 -7.47
C PRO A 30 -1.11 -1.61 -6.10
N PRO A 31 -1.25 -2.93 -5.89
CA PRO A 31 -1.52 -3.50 -4.58
C PRO A 31 -0.62 -2.90 -3.49
N VAL A 32 -1.22 -2.55 -2.35
CA VAL A 32 -0.52 -1.89 -1.25
C VAL A 32 -0.16 -2.88 -0.15
N VAL A 33 1.09 -2.84 0.31
CA VAL A 33 1.51 -3.43 1.58
C VAL A 33 1.45 -2.34 2.65
N ALA A 34 0.50 -2.48 3.57
CA ALA A 34 0.38 -1.61 4.72
C ALA A 34 1.29 -2.10 5.86
N ILE A 35 2.16 -1.23 6.38
CA ILE A 35 3.08 -1.57 7.50
C ILE A 35 2.36 -1.94 8.81
N GLY A 36 1.10 -1.53 8.96
CA GLY A 36 0.31 -1.76 10.15
C GLY A 36 -1.15 -1.32 10.00
N ALA A 37 -1.94 -1.56 11.05
CA ALA A 37 -3.39 -1.44 11.03
C ALA A 37 -3.91 -0.06 10.60
N SER A 38 -3.29 1.04 11.08
CA SER A 38 -3.73 2.39 10.70
C SER A 38 -3.58 2.65 9.20
N THR A 39 -2.50 2.15 8.58
CA THR A 39 -2.29 2.27 7.13
C THR A 39 -3.24 1.35 6.36
N ALA A 40 -3.49 0.13 6.84
CA ALA A 40 -4.46 -0.80 6.25
C ALA A 40 -5.88 -0.22 6.27
N SER A 41 -6.27 0.43 7.38
CA SER A 41 -7.54 1.13 7.50
C SER A 41 -7.67 2.27 6.49
N ALA A 42 -6.61 3.03 6.23
CA ALA A 42 -6.61 4.07 5.21
C ALA A 42 -6.76 3.48 3.80
N CYS A 43 -6.07 2.38 3.49
CA CYS A 43 -6.22 1.67 2.22
C CYS A 43 -7.67 1.21 2.00
N ARG A 44 -8.31 0.66 3.04
CA ARG A 44 -9.71 0.24 3.02
C ARG A 44 -10.66 1.41 2.78
N ALA A 45 -10.45 2.54 3.47
CA ALA A 45 -11.28 3.73 3.31
C ALA A 45 -11.20 4.32 1.88
N LEU A 46 -10.06 4.12 1.22
CA LEU A 46 -9.82 4.55 -0.16
C LEU A 46 -10.16 3.46 -1.19
N ASN A 47 -10.74 2.34 -0.77
CA ASN A 47 -11.10 1.20 -1.61
C ASN A 47 -9.93 0.64 -2.46
N LEU A 48 -8.72 0.65 -1.89
CA LEU A 48 -7.53 0.11 -2.53
C LEU A 48 -7.36 -1.39 -2.24
N ARG A 49 -6.72 -2.12 -3.17
CA ARG A 49 -6.26 -3.49 -2.89
C ARG A 49 -5.06 -3.44 -1.95
N TYR A 50 -5.13 -4.14 -0.82
CA TYR A 50 -4.04 -4.13 0.16
C TYR A 50 -3.89 -5.45 0.91
N VAL A 51 -2.70 -5.64 1.47
CA VAL A 51 -2.38 -6.62 2.53
C VAL A 51 -1.71 -5.87 3.67
N GLN A 52 -1.96 -6.28 4.92
CA GLN A 52 -1.23 -5.76 6.07
C GLN A 52 -0.06 -6.69 6.37
N ALA A 53 1.12 -6.13 6.61
CA ALA A 53 2.23 -6.92 7.13
C ALA A 53 1.96 -7.33 8.58
N ASP A 54 2.45 -8.52 8.95
CA ASP A 54 2.32 -9.07 10.30
C ASP A 54 3.10 -8.22 11.33
N SER A 55 4.21 -7.59 10.90
CA SER A 55 4.99 -6.66 11.70
C SER A 55 5.68 -5.61 10.81
N PRO A 56 6.25 -4.53 11.39
CA PRO A 56 7.00 -3.53 10.63
C PRO A 56 8.40 -3.98 10.19
N SER A 57 8.74 -5.26 10.36
CA SER A 57 10.04 -5.81 9.96
C SER A 57 10.18 -5.83 8.42
N PRO A 58 11.38 -5.60 7.86
CA PRO A 58 11.61 -5.74 6.42
C PRO A 58 11.22 -7.12 5.86
N GLN A 59 11.40 -8.18 6.66
CA GLN A 59 11.07 -9.55 6.27
C GLN A 59 9.57 -9.76 6.12
N ASP A 60 8.76 -9.22 7.04
CA ASP A 60 7.31 -9.35 6.98
C ASP A 60 6.72 -8.46 5.88
N LEU A 61 7.30 -7.28 5.64
CA LEU A 61 6.94 -6.45 4.49
C LEU A 61 7.23 -7.16 3.16
N ALA A 62 8.40 -7.80 3.02
CA ALA A 62 8.76 -8.54 1.82
C ALA A 62 7.87 -9.77 1.61
N ARG A 63 7.55 -10.50 2.69
CA ARG A 63 6.61 -11.64 2.64
C ARG A 63 5.22 -11.19 2.21
N ALA A 64 4.72 -10.10 2.78
CA ALA A 64 3.44 -9.54 2.43
C ALA A 64 3.40 -9.09 0.95
N ALA A 65 4.47 -8.43 0.46
CA ALA A 65 4.58 -8.06 -0.94
C ALA A 65 4.56 -9.28 -1.88
N ALA A 66 5.28 -10.35 -1.52
CA ALA A 66 5.32 -11.58 -2.30
C ALA A 66 3.96 -12.32 -2.36
N SER A 67 3.05 -12.07 -1.42
CA SER A 67 1.69 -12.65 -1.45
C SER A 67 0.73 -11.99 -2.45
N LEU A 68 1.14 -10.87 -3.04
CA LEU A 68 0.33 -10.05 -3.95
C LEU A 68 0.72 -10.22 -5.43
N ILE A 69 1.75 -11.02 -5.71
CA ILE A 69 2.28 -11.36 -7.04
C ILE A 69 1.78 -12.75 -7.42
#